data_AF-A0A2D6U2L8-F1
#
_entry.id   AF-A0A2D6U2L8-F1
#
_cell.length_a   1.000
_cell.length_b   1.000
_cell.length_c   1.000
_cell.angle_alpha   90.00
_cell.angle_beta   90.00
_cell.angle_gamma   90.00
#
_symmetry.space_group_name_H-M   'P 1'
#
loop_
_entity.id
_entity.type
_entity.pdbx_description
1 polymer ?
#
loop_
_entity_poly.entity_id
_entity_poly.type
_entity_poly.pdbx_seq_one_letter_code
_entity_poly.pdbx_strand_id
1 'polypeptide(L)'
;MGKKVNVYLDDEMLKIWNSVPSGQRSSMIKKTLRKYSNENISPKQEIIIKLKEKLHHINSKIISLEHEKEMIEKELLQLNENTKNVTIDKKSFFELILMRAKILHERIANYRSFTGKSYYRIYDTTNNKIYIENLRTGRTNSNFSRKTTDLAIDRLISAGGRLPIGEFIPVKMHEYTVVHLHPNLSVQNGFIIWTDGKVNYVTEEMVPNNPNLSTRPPEDWVTNENWLAVTIDGIRAHICIYNSTTHWSSSKITVAMMDYHPHFSSESGIGDQPWMTKYYNFYDTGIFYWGHHNLKGGGGGTHTVLTA
;
A
#
# COMPACT_ATOMS: atom_id res chain seq x y z
N MET A 1 -60.41 -7.75 22.87
CA MET A 1 -59.04 -7.18 23.01
C MET A 1 -58.02 -8.32 22.97
N GLY A 2 -56.98 -8.23 22.13
CA GLY A 2 -55.93 -9.25 22.08
C GLY A 2 -54.90 -9.08 23.21
N LYS A 3 -54.43 -10.19 23.81
CA LYS A 3 -53.32 -10.16 24.77
C LYS A 3 -52.02 -9.74 24.06
N LYS A 4 -51.30 -8.78 24.64
CA LYS A 4 -49.95 -8.39 24.18
C LYS A 4 -48.91 -9.30 24.83
N VAL A 5 -47.94 -9.75 24.04
CA VAL A 5 -46.79 -10.56 24.48
C VAL A 5 -45.52 -9.93 23.88
N ASN A 6 -44.46 -9.84 24.68
CA ASN A 6 -43.17 -9.30 24.25
C ASN A 6 -42.24 -10.44 23.82
N VAL A 7 -41.46 -10.23 22.74
CA VAL A 7 -40.43 -11.15 22.26
C VAL A 7 -39.08 -10.46 22.38
N TYR A 8 -38.11 -11.16 22.95
CA TYR A 8 -36.73 -10.68 23.07
C TYR A 8 -35.88 -11.31 21.96
N LEU A 9 -35.05 -10.50 21.29
CA LEU A 9 -34.14 -10.92 20.23
C LEU A 9 -32.71 -10.65 20.69
N ASP A 10 -31.78 -11.52 20.32
CA ASP A 10 -30.34 -11.25 20.46
C ASP A 10 -29.87 -10.16 19.48
N ASP A 11 -28.62 -9.70 19.65
CA ASP A 11 -28.09 -8.56 18.91
C ASP A 11 -27.97 -8.79 17.40
N GLU A 12 -27.75 -10.04 16.96
CA GLU A 12 -27.68 -10.39 15.55
C GLU A 12 -29.08 -10.42 14.92
N MET A 13 -30.05 -11.04 15.60
CA MET A 13 -31.44 -11.10 15.18
C MET A 13 -32.10 -9.72 15.22
N LEU A 14 -31.68 -8.83 16.13
CA LEU A 14 -32.15 -7.45 16.19
C LEU A 14 -31.70 -6.64 14.97
N LYS A 15 -30.47 -6.85 14.47
CA LYS A 15 -30.00 -6.22 13.23
C LYS A 15 -30.85 -6.65 12.04
N ILE A 16 -31.14 -7.95 11.93
CA ILE A 16 -32.00 -8.50 10.88
C ILE A 16 -33.42 -7.93 11.02
N TRP A 17 -33.98 -7.89 12.24
CA TRP A 17 -35.30 -7.32 12.51
C TRP A 17 -35.42 -5.85 12.11
N ASN A 18 -34.37 -5.06 12.35
CA ASN A 18 -34.34 -3.65 12.00
C ASN A 18 -34.28 -3.41 10.49
N SER A 19 -33.77 -4.37 9.71
CA SER A 19 -33.73 -4.29 8.24
C SER A 19 -35.12 -4.47 7.59
N VAL A 20 -36.10 -5.05 8.31
CA VAL A 20 -37.46 -5.27 7.79
C VAL A 20 -38.32 -4.01 7.95
N PRO A 21 -39.08 -3.57 6.94
CA PRO A 21 -39.99 -2.42 7.07
C PRO A 21 -41.06 -2.62 8.16
N SER A 22 -41.28 -1.60 8.99
CA SER A 22 -42.14 -1.66 10.18
C SER A 22 -43.57 -2.15 9.90
N GLY A 23 -44.14 -1.80 8.72
CA GLY A 23 -45.46 -2.25 8.28
C GLY A 23 -45.56 -3.74 7.92
N GLN A 24 -44.44 -4.41 7.64
CA GLN A 24 -44.38 -5.82 7.21
C GLN A 24 -44.00 -6.79 8.34
N ARG A 25 -43.42 -6.27 9.42
CA ARG A 25 -42.99 -7.04 10.60
C ARG A 25 -44.12 -7.89 11.20
N SER A 26 -45.30 -7.29 11.36
CA SER A 26 -46.47 -7.95 11.97
C SER A 26 -47.07 -9.06 11.10
N SER A 27 -47.05 -8.91 9.77
CA SER A 27 -47.56 -9.95 8.86
C SER A 27 -46.58 -11.12 8.75
N MET A 28 -45.27 -10.85 8.79
CA MET A 28 -44.22 -11.85 8.80
C MET A 28 -44.30 -12.72 10.07
N ILE A 29 -44.37 -12.12 11.26
CA ILE A 29 -44.54 -12.88 12.51
C ILE A 29 -45.81 -13.74 12.47
N LYS A 30 -46.95 -13.19 12.02
CA LYS A 30 -48.21 -13.96 11.91
C LYS A 30 -48.08 -15.14 10.94
N LYS A 31 -47.38 -14.97 9.82
CA LYS A 31 -47.16 -16.04 8.83
C LYS A 31 -46.25 -17.13 9.39
N THR A 32 -45.18 -16.75 10.09
CA THR A 32 -44.25 -17.69 10.71
C THR A 32 -44.90 -18.44 11.87
N LEU A 33 -45.66 -17.76 12.74
CA LEU A 33 -46.40 -18.41 13.84
C LEU A 33 -47.49 -19.36 13.33
N ARG A 34 -48.19 -19.01 12.24
CA ARG A 34 -49.15 -19.92 11.59
C ARG A 34 -48.47 -21.12 10.93
N LYS A 35 -47.26 -20.94 10.38
CA LYS A 35 -46.46 -22.05 9.86
C LYS A 35 -46.00 -22.98 11.00
N TYR A 36 -45.62 -22.39 12.13
CA TYR A 36 -45.17 -23.13 13.32
C TYR A 36 -46.31 -23.85 14.04
N SER A 37 -47.52 -23.27 14.11
CA SER A 37 -48.66 -23.93 14.77
C SER A 37 -49.24 -25.11 13.97
N ASN A 38 -48.88 -25.23 12.69
CA ASN A 38 -49.36 -26.30 11.80
C ASN A 38 -48.39 -27.48 11.67
N GLU A 39 -47.19 -27.41 12.28
CA GLU A 39 -46.20 -28.48 12.24
C GLU A 39 -45.98 -29.04 13.66
N ASN A 40 -46.67 -30.15 13.98
CA ASN A 40 -46.33 -30.97 15.15
C ASN A 40 -44.98 -31.67 14.89
N ILE A 41 -43.88 -30.99 15.19
CA ILE A 41 -42.52 -31.52 15.06
C ILE A 41 -42.30 -32.58 16.14
N SER A 42 -42.02 -33.81 15.73
CA SER A 42 -41.73 -34.91 16.67
C SER A 42 -40.34 -34.76 17.30
N PRO A 43 -40.09 -35.30 18.52
CA PRO A 43 -38.78 -35.25 19.18
C PRO A 43 -37.63 -35.79 18.31
N LYS A 44 -37.92 -36.78 17.46
CA LYS A 44 -36.96 -37.36 16.51
C LYS A 44 -36.56 -36.36 15.41
N GLN A 45 -37.50 -35.55 14.94
CA GLN A 45 -37.22 -34.52 13.93
C GLN A 45 -36.40 -33.36 14.52
N GLU A 46 -36.63 -32.99 15.79
CA GLU A 46 -35.84 -31.97 16.47
C GLU A 46 -34.37 -32.40 16.64
N ILE A 47 -34.13 -33.68 16.98
CA ILE A 47 -32.77 -34.24 17.06
C ILE A 47 -32.10 -34.24 15.68
N ILE A 48 -32.84 -34.61 14.62
CA ILE A 48 -32.32 -34.59 13.24
C ILE A 48 -31.92 -33.16 12.82
N ILE A 49 -32.73 -32.16 13.17
CA ILE A 49 -32.43 -30.75 12.87
C ILE A 49 -31.14 -30.33 13.60
N LYS A 50 -31.03 -30.58 14.91
CA LYS A 50 -29.83 -30.24 15.70
C LYS A 50 -28.56 -30.93 15.19
N LEU A 51 -28.67 -32.20 14.75
CA LEU A 51 -27.53 -32.92 14.18
C LEU A 51 -27.14 -32.36 12.80
N LYS A 52 -28.11 -31.97 11.96
CA LYS A 52 -27.84 -31.32 10.67
C LYS A 52 -27.17 -29.96 10.84
N GLU A 53 -27.60 -29.18 11.84
CA GLU A 53 -26.97 -27.90 12.17
C GLU A 53 -25.53 -28.07 12.65
N LYS A 54 -25.29 -29.03 13.55
CA LYS A 54 -23.92 -29.38 13.99
C LYS A 54 -23.05 -29.85 12.82
N LEU A 55 -23.60 -30.69 11.94
CA LEU A 55 -22.89 -31.18 10.77
C LEU A 55 -22.55 -30.04 9.79
N HIS A 56 -23.49 -29.12 9.56
CA HIS A 56 -23.24 -27.93 8.76
C HIS A 56 -22.15 -27.04 9.38
N HIS A 57 -22.21 -26.80 10.69
CA HIS A 57 -21.19 -26.03 11.40
C HIS A 57 -19.79 -26.65 11.31
N ILE A 58 -19.69 -27.98 11.49
CA ILE A 58 -18.42 -28.71 11.35
C ILE A 58 -17.90 -28.62 9.91
N ASN A 59 -18.76 -28.79 8.90
CA ASN A 59 -18.36 -28.68 7.50
C ASN A 59 -17.84 -27.28 7.16
N SER A 60 -18.51 -26.22 7.63
CA SER A 60 -18.01 -24.85 7.45
C SER A 60 -16.64 -24.63 8.11
N LYS A 61 -16.39 -25.27 9.25
CA LYS A 61 -15.10 -25.21 9.94
C LYS A 61 -14.00 -26.00 9.20
N ILE A 62 -14.34 -27.14 8.60
CA ILE A 62 -13.42 -27.89 7.75
C ILE A 62 -13.01 -27.03 6.55
N ILE A 63 -13.97 -26.41 5.86
CA ILE A 63 -13.69 -25.53 4.72
C ILE A 63 -12.79 -24.35 5.12
N SER A 64 -13.04 -23.72 6.27
CA SER A 64 -12.17 -22.63 6.74
C SER A 64 -10.75 -23.09 7.07
N LEU A 65 -10.61 -24.27 7.68
CA LEU A 65 -9.31 -24.84 8.04
C LEU A 65 -8.54 -25.34 6.82
N GLU A 66 -9.22 -25.91 5.81
CA GLU A 66 -8.63 -26.29 4.53
C GLU A 66 -8.12 -25.07 3.79
N HIS A 67 -8.87 -23.96 3.79
CA HIS A 67 -8.41 -22.70 3.21
C HIS A 67 -7.19 -22.13 3.95
N GLU A 68 -7.19 -22.15 5.28
CA GLU A 68 -6.04 -21.71 6.10
C GLU A 68 -4.81 -22.58 5.84
N LYS A 69 -4.98 -23.90 5.76
CA LYS A 69 -3.92 -24.84 5.38
C LYS A 69 -3.35 -24.52 4.00
N GLU A 70 -4.19 -24.31 2.99
CA GLU A 70 -3.74 -24.02 1.63
C GLU A 70 -2.97 -22.69 1.54
N MET A 71 -3.35 -21.70 2.36
CA MET A 71 -2.64 -20.43 2.48
C MET A 71 -1.26 -20.61 3.11
N ILE A 72 -1.17 -21.38 4.21
CA ILE A 72 0.10 -21.67 4.89
C ILE A 72 1.02 -22.51 3.99
N GLU A 73 0.48 -23.49 3.25
CA GLU A 73 1.25 -24.31 2.31
C GLU A 73 1.82 -23.46 1.16
N LYS A 74 1.05 -22.51 0.61
CA LYS A 74 1.55 -21.54 -0.38
C LYS A 74 2.63 -20.63 0.21
N GLU A 75 2.48 -20.18 1.45
CA GLU A 75 3.46 -19.35 2.14
C GLU A 75 4.76 -20.11 2.40
N LEU A 76 4.68 -21.38 2.84
CA LEU A 76 5.84 -22.25 3.03
C LEU A 76 6.56 -22.55 1.73
N LEU A 77 5.84 -22.78 0.64
CA LEU A 77 6.44 -23.06 -0.67
C LEU A 77 7.17 -21.81 -1.21
N GLN A 78 6.60 -20.63 -0.99
CA GLN A 78 7.26 -19.35 -1.31
C GLN A 78 8.49 -19.06 -0.44
N LEU A 79 8.48 -19.46 0.83
CA LEU A 79 9.61 -19.32 1.75
C LEU A 79 10.74 -20.33 1.42
N ASN A 80 10.39 -21.56 1.05
CA ASN A 80 11.35 -22.62 0.72
C ASN A 80 12.04 -22.42 -0.64
N GLU A 81 11.37 -21.81 -1.63
CA GLU A 81 12.00 -21.48 -2.92
C GLU A 81 12.93 -20.24 -2.84
N ASN A 82 12.87 -19.47 -1.75
CA ASN A 82 13.54 -18.17 -1.61
C ASN A 82 14.47 -18.03 -0.39
N THR A 83 15.26 -19.04 -0.03
CA THR A 83 16.53 -18.72 0.65
C THR A 83 17.52 -18.11 -0.35
N LYS A 84 17.14 -16.97 -0.93
CA LYS A 84 18.09 -16.07 -1.59
C LYS A 84 19.10 -15.70 -0.51
N ASN A 85 20.37 -16.00 -0.76
CA ASN A 85 21.46 -15.49 0.06
C ASN A 85 21.57 -13.98 -0.17
N VAL A 86 20.72 -13.22 0.52
CA VAL A 86 20.71 -11.76 0.47
C VAL A 86 21.89 -11.24 1.27
N THR A 87 22.79 -10.54 0.59
CA THR A 87 23.94 -9.91 1.23
C THR A 87 23.79 -8.40 1.10
N ILE A 88 23.77 -7.70 2.24
CA ILE A 88 23.63 -6.24 2.27
C ILE A 88 24.80 -5.67 3.07
N ASP A 89 25.60 -4.82 2.44
CA ASP A 89 26.66 -4.09 3.15
C ASP A 89 26.04 -3.00 4.03
N LYS A 90 26.04 -3.23 5.35
CA LYS A 90 25.44 -2.33 6.33
C LYS A 90 26.05 -0.93 6.31
N LYS A 91 27.34 -0.82 6.01
CA LYS A 91 28.03 0.47 5.96
C LYS A 91 27.52 1.31 4.79
N SER A 92 27.62 0.77 3.58
CA SER A 92 27.16 1.42 2.34
C SER A 92 25.66 1.72 2.40
N PHE A 93 24.86 0.81 2.96
CA PHE A 93 23.43 1.02 3.17
C PHE A 93 23.17 2.29 3.99
N PHE A 94 23.81 2.44 5.15
CA PHE A 94 23.58 3.59 6.01
C PHE A 94 24.12 4.90 5.41
N GLU A 95 25.29 4.85 4.78
CA GLU A 95 25.88 6.01 4.10
C GLU A 95 24.99 6.52 2.96
N LEU A 96 24.40 5.60 2.18
CA LEU A 96 23.46 5.94 1.10
C LEU A 96 22.19 6.62 1.62
N ILE A 97 21.51 6.03 2.62
CA ILE A 97 20.28 6.66 3.14
C ILE A 97 20.58 7.99 3.84
N LEU A 98 21.75 8.14 4.48
CA LEU A 98 22.14 9.38 5.13
C LEU A 98 22.41 10.48 4.10
N MET A 99 23.08 10.15 2.99
CA MET A 99 23.27 11.05 1.87
C MET A 99 21.91 11.50 1.30
N ARG A 100 20.99 10.58 1.03
CA ARG A 100 19.65 10.91 0.52
C ARG A 100 18.83 11.72 1.52
N ALA A 101 18.96 11.44 2.82
CA ALA A 101 18.31 12.22 3.87
C ALA A 101 18.79 13.68 3.90
N LYS A 102 20.09 13.92 3.68
CA LYS A 102 20.65 15.28 3.56
C LYS A 102 20.05 16.04 2.38
N ILE A 103 19.93 15.40 1.22
CA ILE A 103 19.29 15.99 0.04
C ILE A 103 17.83 16.36 0.36
N LEU A 104 17.05 15.46 0.96
CA LEU A 104 15.65 15.75 1.32
C LEU A 104 15.54 16.88 2.35
N HIS A 105 16.48 16.96 3.30
CA HIS A 105 16.54 18.03 4.29
C HIS A 105 16.83 19.39 3.64
N GLU A 106 17.89 19.49 2.83
CA GLU A 106 18.29 20.71 2.13
C GLU A 106 17.20 21.23 1.19
N ARG A 107 16.48 20.32 0.53
CA ARG A 107 15.39 20.64 -0.40
C ARG A 107 14.04 20.87 0.29
N ILE A 108 13.97 20.73 1.61
CA ILE A 108 12.73 20.82 2.40
C ILE A 108 11.64 19.91 1.80
N ALA A 109 12.07 18.72 1.39
CA ALA A 109 11.25 17.81 0.61
C ALA A 109 10.40 16.92 1.51
N ASN A 110 9.16 16.72 1.10
CA ASN A 110 8.19 15.91 1.84
C ASN A 110 8.09 14.51 1.23
N TYR A 111 7.77 13.52 2.05
CA TYR A 111 7.44 12.17 1.63
C TYR A 111 6.27 11.65 2.48
N ARG A 112 5.74 10.47 2.14
CA ARG A 112 4.53 9.95 2.79
C ARG A 112 4.72 8.55 3.35
N SER A 113 3.80 8.18 4.23
CA SER A 113 3.62 6.78 4.63
C SER A 113 3.18 5.92 3.44
N PHE A 114 3.37 4.59 3.54
CA PHE A 114 2.90 3.63 2.53
C PHE A 114 1.42 3.76 2.13
N THR A 115 0.56 4.24 3.04
CA THR A 115 -0.87 4.46 2.76
C THR A 115 -1.20 5.84 2.18
N GLY A 116 -0.21 6.71 1.98
CA GLY A 116 -0.39 8.10 1.56
C GLY A 116 -1.04 9.04 2.61
N LYS A 117 -1.50 8.52 3.75
CA LYS A 117 -2.27 9.26 4.77
C LYS A 117 -1.45 10.20 5.65
N SER A 118 -0.19 9.86 5.93
CA SER A 118 0.71 10.66 6.76
C SER A 118 1.82 11.29 5.94
N TYR A 119 2.24 12.48 6.35
CA TYR A 119 3.27 13.29 5.71
C TYR A 119 4.46 13.46 6.63
N TYR A 120 5.65 13.29 6.07
CA TYR A 120 6.92 13.35 6.78
C TYR A 120 7.92 14.22 6.05
N ARG A 121 8.90 14.71 6.80
CA ARG A 121 10.05 15.46 6.31
C ARG A 121 11.27 15.13 7.14
N ILE A 122 12.44 15.12 6.51
CA ILE A 122 13.72 15.09 7.23
C ILE A 122 14.01 16.51 7.73
N TYR A 123 13.97 16.72 9.04
CA TYR A 123 14.19 18.05 9.60
C TYR A 123 15.62 18.28 10.10
N ASP A 124 16.41 17.22 10.30
CA ASP A 124 17.84 17.30 10.64
C ASP A 124 18.57 15.98 10.32
N THR A 125 19.88 16.06 10.09
CA THR A 125 20.79 14.92 9.87
C THR A 125 22.07 14.95 10.73
N THR A 126 22.10 15.77 11.79
CA THR A 126 23.26 15.92 12.69
C THR A 126 23.64 14.63 13.42
N ASN A 127 24.90 14.54 13.88
CA ASN A 127 25.40 13.45 14.73
C ASN A 127 25.20 12.03 14.16
N ASN A 128 25.26 11.88 12.83
CA ASN A 128 24.99 10.61 12.13
C ASN A 128 23.63 10.00 12.50
N LYS A 129 22.62 10.85 12.71
CA LYS A 129 21.24 10.47 12.95
C LYS A 129 20.35 11.14 11.93
N ILE A 130 19.26 10.46 11.56
CA ILE A 130 18.24 11.00 10.67
C ILE A 130 17.04 11.35 11.55
N TYR A 131 16.68 12.63 11.57
CA TYR A 131 15.59 13.15 12.37
C TYR A 131 14.37 13.46 11.50
N ILE A 132 13.20 13.01 11.95
CA ILE A 132 11.97 12.99 11.16
C ILE A 132 10.90 13.81 11.86
N GLU A 133 10.26 14.67 11.08
CA GLU A 133 9.11 15.46 11.48
C GLU A 133 7.84 14.87 10.88
N ASN A 134 6.82 14.70 11.72
CA ASN A 134 5.46 14.41 11.26
C ASN A 134 4.72 15.71 10.97
N LEU A 135 4.53 16.04 9.70
CA LEU A 135 3.92 17.31 9.29
C LEU A 135 2.45 17.45 9.71
N ARG A 136 1.75 16.34 9.97
CA ARG A 136 0.36 16.36 10.45
C ARG A 136 0.26 16.73 11.93
N THR A 137 1.25 16.33 12.73
CA THR A 137 1.20 16.46 14.20
C THR A 137 2.23 17.44 14.77
N GLY A 138 3.18 17.91 13.95
CA GLY A 138 4.31 18.74 14.38
C GLY A 138 5.35 17.99 15.23
N ARG A 139 5.23 16.67 15.38
CA ARG A 139 6.13 15.86 16.22
C ARG A 139 7.52 15.74 15.57
N THR A 140 8.57 16.13 16.30
CA THR A 140 9.97 16.11 15.85
C THR A 140 10.89 15.20 16.69
N ASN A 141 10.40 14.54 17.73
CA ASN A 141 11.26 13.70 18.59
C ASN A 141 11.63 12.32 17.98
N SER A 142 11.27 12.04 16.73
CA SER A 142 11.55 10.76 16.07
C SER A 142 12.89 10.82 15.34
N ASN A 143 13.80 9.91 15.65
CA ASN A 143 15.08 9.80 14.97
C ASN A 143 15.62 8.37 15.02
N PHE A 144 16.48 8.04 14.08
CA PHE A 144 17.19 6.77 14.06
C PHE A 144 18.65 6.95 13.65
N SER A 145 19.47 5.95 13.97
CA SER A 145 20.91 5.91 13.68
C SER A 145 21.28 4.63 12.96
N ARG A 146 22.56 4.49 12.61
CA ARG A 146 23.11 3.26 12.02
C ARG A 146 22.75 2.00 12.80
N LYS A 147 22.76 2.05 14.14
CA LYS A 147 22.39 0.88 14.95
C LYS A 147 20.96 0.40 14.68
N THR A 148 20.04 1.31 14.39
CA THR A 148 18.65 0.96 14.04
C THR A 148 18.59 0.27 12.69
N THR A 149 19.33 0.77 11.70
CA THR A 149 19.32 0.18 10.35
C THR A 149 20.09 -1.13 10.29
N ASP A 150 21.18 -1.28 11.03
CA ASP A 150 21.95 -2.53 11.10
C ASP A 150 21.07 -3.69 11.58
N LEU A 151 20.26 -3.46 12.63
CA LEU A 151 19.29 -4.44 13.13
C LEU A 151 18.17 -4.73 12.13
N ALA A 152 17.72 -3.72 11.39
CA ALA A 152 16.69 -3.89 10.36
C ALA A 152 17.22 -4.75 9.21
N ILE A 153 18.46 -4.49 8.78
CA ILE A 153 19.17 -5.27 7.76
C ILE A 153 19.36 -6.72 8.21
N ASP A 154 19.74 -6.96 9.47
CA ASP A 154 19.87 -8.33 10.00
C ASP A 154 18.57 -9.13 9.88
N ARG A 155 17.44 -8.49 10.21
CA ARG A 155 16.12 -9.12 10.05
C ARG A 155 15.81 -9.40 8.58
N LEU A 156 16.10 -8.44 7.71
CA LEU A 156 15.81 -8.55 6.29
C LEU A 156 16.65 -9.65 5.63
N ILE A 157 17.93 -9.76 5.97
CA ILE A 157 18.81 -10.85 5.56
C ILE A 157 18.29 -12.19 6.08
N SER A 158 17.94 -12.26 7.37
CA SER A 158 17.43 -13.49 8.01
C SER A 158 16.13 -13.99 7.37
N ALA A 159 15.32 -13.07 6.82
CA ALA A 159 14.08 -13.38 6.13
C ALA A 159 14.24 -13.51 4.60
N GLY A 160 15.47 -13.66 4.09
CA GLY A 160 15.73 -13.87 2.66
C GLY A 160 15.41 -12.67 1.78
N GLY A 161 15.43 -11.45 2.33
CA GLY A 161 15.16 -10.20 1.60
C GLY A 161 13.70 -9.78 1.55
N ARG A 162 12.80 -10.45 2.28
CA ARG A 162 11.37 -10.11 2.30
C ARG A 162 10.81 -10.17 3.71
N LEU A 163 10.18 -9.09 4.16
CA LEU A 163 9.58 -8.99 5.50
C LEU A 163 8.19 -8.36 5.46
N PRO A 164 7.24 -8.78 6.30
CA PRO A 164 5.99 -8.03 6.51
C PRO A 164 6.26 -6.59 6.99
N ILE A 165 5.42 -5.65 6.57
CA ILE A 165 5.43 -4.28 7.09
C ILE A 165 5.24 -4.30 8.62
N GLY A 166 6.08 -3.57 9.34
CA GLY A 166 6.11 -3.50 10.80
C GLY A 166 7.17 -4.41 11.44
N GLU A 167 7.69 -5.40 10.70
CA GLU A 167 8.73 -6.31 11.19
C GLU A 167 10.15 -5.84 10.85
N PHE A 168 10.31 -5.08 9.75
CA PHE A 168 11.61 -4.52 9.36
C PHE A 168 12.11 -3.53 10.40
N ILE A 169 11.31 -2.53 10.75
CA ILE A 169 11.61 -1.60 11.86
C ILE A 169 10.35 -1.40 12.72
N PRO A 170 10.38 -1.63 14.05
CA PRO A 170 9.17 -1.60 14.88
C PRO A 170 8.48 -0.22 14.94
N VAL A 171 9.26 0.84 14.74
CA VAL A 171 8.75 2.21 14.69
C VAL A 171 8.35 2.53 13.26
N LYS A 172 7.04 2.56 12.99
CA LYS A 172 6.45 2.83 11.66
C LYS A 172 7.08 4.00 10.91
N MET A 173 7.28 5.13 11.58
CA MET A 173 7.89 6.31 10.94
C MET A 173 9.33 6.06 10.48
N HIS A 174 10.10 5.29 11.24
CA HIS A 174 11.47 4.93 10.86
C HIS A 174 11.45 3.94 9.70
N GLU A 175 10.55 2.95 9.74
CA GLU A 175 10.36 1.99 8.65
C GLU A 175 10.05 2.68 7.33
N TYR A 176 9.05 3.57 7.33
CA TYR A 176 8.67 4.35 6.16
C TYR A 176 9.83 5.16 5.62
N THR A 177 10.58 5.78 6.52
CA THR A 177 11.71 6.65 6.15
C THR A 177 12.86 5.86 5.55
N VAL A 178 13.23 4.72 6.14
CA VAL A 178 14.34 3.90 5.63
C VAL A 178 13.98 3.32 4.27
N VAL A 179 12.75 2.82 4.10
CA VAL A 179 12.27 2.30 2.80
C VAL A 179 12.23 3.41 1.76
N HIS A 180 11.75 4.61 2.12
CA HIS A 180 11.73 5.76 1.21
C HIS A 180 13.12 6.22 0.75
N LEU A 181 14.10 6.11 1.65
CA LEU A 181 15.46 6.59 1.39
C LEU A 181 16.33 5.57 0.65
N HIS A 182 16.03 4.27 0.71
CA HIS A 182 16.90 3.26 0.11
C HIS A 182 16.33 2.74 -1.22
N PRO A 183 17.04 2.86 -2.35
CA PRO A 183 16.50 2.53 -3.68
C PRO A 183 16.20 1.06 -3.89
N ASN A 184 16.94 0.16 -3.23
CA ASN A 184 16.69 -1.28 -3.33
C ASN A 184 15.58 -1.78 -2.39
N LEU A 185 14.97 -0.89 -1.58
CA LEU A 185 13.82 -1.24 -0.74
C LEU A 185 12.54 -0.72 -1.38
N SER A 186 11.53 -1.58 -1.42
CA SER A 186 10.21 -1.23 -1.93
C SER A 186 9.12 -1.91 -1.10
N VAL A 187 7.89 -1.43 -1.23
CA VAL A 187 6.72 -2.06 -0.62
C VAL A 187 5.87 -2.71 -1.70
N GLN A 188 5.63 -4.01 -1.59
CA GLN A 188 4.76 -4.75 -2.49
C GLN A 188 3.90 -5.72 -1.69
N ASN A 189 2.58 -5.69 -1.91
CA ASN A 189 1.62 -6.64 -1.34
C ASN A 189 1.70 -6.80 0.20
N GLY A 190 2.00 -5.73 0.93
CA GLY A 190 2.11 -5.76 2.40
C GLY A 190 3.49 -6.18 2.92
N PHE A 191 4.47 -6.37 2.03
CA PHE A 191 5.85 -6.74 2.37
C PHE A 191 6.83 -5.64 1.97
N ILE A 192 7.90 -5.51 2.74
CA ILE A 192 9.13 -4.80 2.38
C ILE A 192 10.03 -5.81 1.67
N ILE A 193 10.45 -5.46 0.45
CA ILE A 193 11.24 -6.33 -0.41
C ILE A 193 12.57 -5.67 -0.75
N TRP A 194 13.65 -6.43 -0.56
CA TRP A 194 14.97 -6.13 -1.09
C TRP A 194 15.09 -6.61 -2.53
N THR A 195 15.38 -5.69 -3.44
CA THR A 195 15.71 -6.04 -4.82
C THR A 195 17.21 -6.06 -4.99
N ASP A 196 17.77 -7.26 -5.18
CA ASP A 196 19.19 -7.43 -5.47
C ASP A 196 19.44 -7.11 -6.95
N GLY A 197 20.09 -5.99 -7.20
CA GLY A 197 20.26 -5.45 -8.54
C GLY A 197 20.98 -4.11 -8.53
N LYS A 198 21.75 -3.86 -9.60
CA LYS A 198 22.35 -2.54 -9.84
C LYS A 198 21.21 -1.57 -10.17
N VAL A 199 20.95 -0.64 -9.26
CA VAL A 199 19.97 0.41 -9.47
C VAL A 199 20.57 1.50 -10.36
N ASN A 200 19.88 1.84 -11.45
CA ASN A 200 20.23 3.01 -12.27
C ASN A 200 19.23 4.12 -11.96
N TYR A 201 19.74 5.21 -11.42
CA TYR A 201 18.93 6.37 -11.09
C TYR A 201 18.51 7.11 -12.35
N VAL A 202 17.23 7.45 -12.44
CA VAL A 202 16.73 8.30 -13.53
C VAL A 202 17.15 9.74 -13.31
N THR A 203 17.73 10.34 -14.35
CA THR A 203 17.96 11.79 -14.46
C THR A 203 16.96 12.40 -15.45
N GLU A 204 16.78 13.71 -15.41
CA GLU A 204 15.87 14.40 -16.35
C GLU A 204 16.27 14.18 -17.82
N GLU A 205 17.57 14.12 -18.12
CA GLU A 205 18.10 13.89 -19.47
C GLU A 205 17.72 12.52 -20.06
N MET A 206 17.42 11.54 -19.21
CA MET A 206 17.01 10.21 -19.64
C MET A 206 15.53 10.15 -20.04
N VAL A 207 14.72 11.14 -19.66
CA VAL A 207 13.28 11.12 -19.88
C VAL A 207 12.95 11.61 -21.31
N PRO A 208 12.33 10.79 -22.16
CA PRO A 208 12.05 11.15 -23.53
C PRO A 208 10.99 12.25 -23.62
N ASN A 209 11.10 13.08 -24.67
CA ASN A 209 10.07 14.04 -25.02
C ASN A 209 8.98 13.35 -25.84
N ASN A 210 7.77 13.26 -25.30
CA ASN A 210 6.59 12.79 -26.01
C ASN A 210 5.81 14.00 -26.55
N PRO A 211 5.81 14.26 -27.87
CA PRO A 211 5.10 15.41 -28.43
C PRO A 211 3.59 15.22 -28.47
N ASN A 212 3.08 13.99 -28.28
CA ASN A 212 1.68 13.66 -28.46
C ASN A 212 1.23 12.54 -27.51
N LEU A 213 0.54 12.91 -26.43
CA LEU A 213 -0.02 11.99 -25.44
C LEU A 213 -1.12 11.04 -25.97
N SER A 214 -1.59 11.20 -27.22
CA SER A 214 -2.40 10.14 -27.85
C SER A 214 -1.58 8.88 -28.14
N THR A 215 -0.26 8.99 -28.20
CA THR A 215 0.67 7.86 -28.20
C THR A 215 0.71 7.28 -26.78
N ARG A 216 -0.11 6.26 -26.56
CA ARG A 216 -0.20 5.55 -25.28
C ARG A 216 1.17 4.95 -24.88
N PRO A 217 1.45 4.82 -23.57
CA PRO A 217 2.59 4.03 -23.12
C PRO A 217 2.49 2.58 -23.65
N PRO A 218 3.62 1.89 -23.87
CA PRO A 218 3.63 0.47 -24.20
C PRO A 218 2.82 -0.36 -23.19
N GLU A 219 2.13 -1.39 -23.67
CA GLU A 219 1.43 -2.35 -22.78
C GLU A 219 2.42 -3.15 -21.93
N ASP A 220 3.57 -3.49 -22.51
CA ASP A 220 4.66 -4.16 -21.81
C ASP A 220 5.56 -3.14 -21.09
N TRP A 221 6.25 -3.60 -20.04
CA TRP A 221 7.18 -2.76 -19.29
C TRP A 221 8.53 -2.60 -20.02
N VAL A 222 8.49 -1.85 -21.13
CA VAL A 222 9.62 -1.60 -22.03
C VAL A 222 9.75 -0.11 -22.38
N THR A 223 10.99 0.33 -22.62
CA THR A 223 11.30 1.70 -23.06
C THR A 223 11.16 1.81 -24.58
N ASN A 224 10.63 2.94 -25.06
CA ASN A 224 10.62 3.29 -26.49
C ASN A 224 11.03 4.77 -26.69
N GLU A 225 10.90 5.27 -27.91
CA GLU A 225 11.26 6.65 -28.27
C GLU A 225 10.46 7.74 -27.52
N ASN A 226 9.26 7.43 -27.02
CA ASN A 226 8.34 8.37 -26.39
C ASN A 226 8.16 8.15 -24.88
N TRP A 227 8.54 6.98 -24.37
CA TRP A 227 8.27 6.55 -22.99
C TRP A 227 9.46 5.79 -22.40
N LEU A 228 9.89 6.20 -21.21
CA LEU A 228 10.91 5.49 -20.43
C LEU A 228 10.22 4.55 -19.44
N ALA A 229 10.57 3.26 -19.49
CA ALA A 229 10.15 2.29 -18.48
C ALA A 229 10.96 2.47 -17.19
N VAL A 230 10.25 2.63 -16.08
CA VAL A 230 10.83 2.92 -14.75
C VAL A 230 10.11 2.15 -13.66
N THR A 231 10.72 2.07 -12.49
CA THR A 231 10.00 1.84 -11.23
C THR A 231 9.89 3.15 -10.46
N ILE A 232 8.70 3.44 -9.91
CA ILE A 232 8.46 4.52 -8.96
C ILE A 232 8.10 3.88 -7.62
N ASP A 233 8.95 4.07 -6.61
CA ASP A 233 8.85 3.40 -5.30
C ASP A 233 8.78 1.86 -5.42
N GLY A 234 9.43 1.30 -6.44
CA GLY A 234 9.44 -0.12 -6.77
C GLY A 234 8.18 -0.63 -7.49
N ILE A 235 7.30 0.28 -7.94
CA ILE A 235 6.09 -0.02 -8.71
C ILE A 235 6.32 0.36 -10.17
N ARG A 236 5.93 -0.50 -11.11
CA ARG A 236 6.18 -0.30 -12.54
C ARG A 236 5.39 0.87 -13.11
N ALA A 237 6.06 1.69 -13.91
CA ALA A 237 5.47 2.83 -14.59
C ALA A 237 6.21 3.15 -15.90
N HIS A 238 5.62 4.03 -16.68
CA HIS A 238 6.28 4.75 -17.77
C HIS A 238 6.25 6.24 -17.49
N ILE A 239 7.33 6.93 -17.87
CA ILE A 239 7.42 8.39 -17.76
C ILE A 239 7.87 9.03 -19.07
N CYS A 240 7.40 10.26 -19.32
CA CYS A 240 7.83 11.09 -20.43
C CYS A 240 7.66 12.59 -20.13
N ILE A 241 8.37 13.44 -20.86
CA ILE A 241 8.14 14.88 -20.87
C ILE A 241 7.16 15.23 -21.99
N TYR A 242 6.02 15.80 -21.63
CA TYR A 242 5.03 16.32 -22.57
C TYR A 242 5.15 17.84 -22.70
N ASN A 243 5.40 18.31 -23.93
CA ASN A 243 5.45 19.74 -24.24
C ASN A 243 4.12 20.19 -24.85
N SER A 244 3.30 20.87 -24.04
CA SER A 244 2.00 21.37 -24.50
C SER A 244 2.16 22.52 -25.49
N THR A 245 1.64 22.36 -26.70
CA THR A 245 1.70 23.36 -27.78
C THR A 245 0.59 24.42 -27.69
N THR A 246 -0.46 24.20 -26.90
CA THR A 246 -1.71 24.99 -26.98
C THR A 246 -1.90 26.06 -25.90
N HIS A 247 -1.14 26.05 -24.80
CA HIS A 247 -1.21 27.08 -23.76
C HIS A 247 0.07 27.12 -22.92
N TRP A 248 0.79 28.26 -22.95
CA TRP A 248 1.92 28.61 -22.07
C TRP A 248 2.98 27.50 -21.97
N SER A 249 3.70 27.28 -23.07
CA SER A 249 4.91 26.45 -23.29
C SER A 249 5.67 25.96 -22.04
N SER A 250 5.06 25.08 -21.25
CA SER A 250 5.68 24.50 -20.06
C SER A 250 5.69 22.99 -20.21
N SER A 251 6.89 22.44 -20.15
CA SER A 251 7.14 21.01 -20.10
C SER A 251 6.46 20.41 -18.88
N LYS A 252 5.77 19.29 -19.07
CA LYS A 252 5.11 18.54 -18.00
C LYS A 252 5.70 17.15 -17.94
N ILE A 253 6.09 16.69 -16.76
CA ILE A 253 6.31 15.26 -16.56
C ILE A 253 4.96 14.56 -16.57
N THR A 254 4.90 13.44 -17.28
CA THR A 254 3.74 12.56 -17.35
C THR A 254 4.14 11.20 -16.79
N VAL A 255 3.30 10.63 -15.93
CA VAL A 255 3.49 9.36 -15.24
C VAL A 255 2.31 8.45 -15.54
N ALA A 256 2.57 7.34 -16.22
CA ALA A 256 1.60 6.28 -16.45
C ALA A 256 1.96 5.08 -15.58
N MET A 257 1.17 4.84 -14.53
CA MET A 257 1.38 3.67 -13.66
C MET A 257 0.84 2.40 -14.33
N MET A 258 1.60 1.31 -14.24
CA MET A 258 1.13 -0.01 -14.69
C MET A 258 0.40 -0.77 -13.58
N ASP A 259 0.73 -0.49 -12.32
CA ASP A 259 0.13 -1.08 -11.13
C ASP A 259 -0.35 0.03 -10.17
N TYR A 260 -1.22 -0.29 -9.20
CA TYR A 260 -1.76 0.71 -8.27
C TYR A 260 -0.65 1.37 -7.44
N HIS A 261 -0.59 2.70 -7.50
CA HIS A 261 0.28 3.52 -6.66
C HIS A 261 -0.55 4.54 -5.87
N PRO A 262 -0.37 4.64 -4.53
CA PRO A 262 -1.24 5.44 -3.66
C PRO A 262 -1.24 6.95 -3.95
N HIS A 263 -0.31 7.43 -4.78
CA HIS A 263 -0.17 8.85 -5.13
C HIS A 263 -0.47 9.16 -6.60
N PHE A 264 -0.33 8.18 -7.49
CA PHE A 264 -0.42 8.39 -8.93
C PHE A 264 -1.64 7.69 -9.54
N SER A 265 -2.25 6.76 -8.81
CA SER A 265 -3.50 6.09 -9.20
C SER A 265 -4.70 6.72 -8.48
N SER A 266 -5.80 6.92 -9.20
CA SER A 266 -7.08 7.37 -8.62
C SER A 266 -7.86 6.22 -7.97
N GLU A 267 -8.68 6.51 -6.96
CA GLU A 267 -9.59 5.53 -6.34
C GLU A 267 -10.66 4.99 -7.31
N SER A 268 -10.93 5.69 -8.41
CA SER A 268 -11.81 5.25 -9.50
C SER A 268 -11.18 4.22 -10.45
N GLY A 269 -9.99 3.70 -10.12
CA GLY A 269 -9.19 2.80 -10.97
C GLY A 269 -7.96 3.50 -11.57
N ILE A 270 -7.15 2.74 -12.31
CA ILE A 270 -6.12 3.30 -13.20
C ILE A 270 -6.89 4.09 -14.26
N GLY A 271 -7.08 5.39 -14.03
CA GLY A 271 -7.86 6.24 -14.94
C GLY A 271 -7.27 6.21 -16.35
N ASP A 272 -8.12 6.39 -17.36
CA ASP A 272 -7.72 6.41 -18.78
C ASP A 272 -6.66 7.47 -19.14
N GLN A 273 -6.30 8.35 -18.19
CA GLN A 273 -5.32 9.41 -18.40
C GLN A 273 -4.17 9.34 -17.40
N PRO A 274 -2.92 9.45 -17.87
CA PRO A 274 -1.74 9.44 -17.01
C PRO A 274 -1.70 10.69 -16.13
N TRP A 275 -1.09 10.55 -14.95
CA TRP A 275 -0.87 11.67 -14.04
C TRP A 275 0.15 12.65 -14.64
N MET A 276 -0.05 13.95 -14.44
CA MET A 276 0.85 14.96 -15.00
C MET A 276 1.02 16.19 -14.10
N THR A 277 2.21 16.78 -14.11
CA THR A 277 2.50 18.05 -13.43
C THR A 277 3.54 18.87 -14.18
N LYS A 278 3.47 20.19 -14.02
CA LYS A 278 4.52 21.14 -14.46
C LYS A 278 5.57 21.43 -13.39
N TYR A 279 5.32 20.99 -12.15
CA TYR A 279 6.22 21.25 -11.02
C TYR A 279 6.87 19.95 -10.63
N TYR A 280 8.02 19.67 -11.23
CA TYR A 280 8.82 18.49 -10.95
C TYR A 280 10.31 18.82 -10.97
N ASN A 281 11.10 17.95 -10.34
CA ASN A 281 12.55 17.99 -10.38
C ASN A 281 13.11 16.57 -10.16
N PHE A 282 14.20 16.23 -10.82
CA PHE A 282 14.98 15.03 -10.53
C PHE A 282 16.24 15.44 -9.78
N TYR A 283 16.35 15.07 -8.51
CA TYR A 283 17.59 15.25 -7.78
C TYR A 283 18.54 14.11 -8.10
N ASP A 284 19.84 14.40 -7.99
CA ASP A 284 20.88 13.38 -8.00
C ASP A 284 20.49 12.25 -7.05
N THR A 285 20.69 11.00 -7.49
CA THR A 285 20.28 9.75 -6.80
C THR A 285 18.83 9.29 -7.01
N GLY A 286 18.21 9.70 -8.12
CA GLY A 286 16.92 9.16 -8.57
C GLY A 286 15.77 9.52 -7.64
N ILE A 287 15.86 10.70 -7.00
CA ILE A 287 14.77 11.25 -6.22
C ILE A 287 13.95 12.14 -7.15
N PHE A 288 12.77 11.66 -7.51
CA PHE A 288 11.78 12.45 -8.22
C PHE A 288 10.98 13.26 -7.20
N TYR A 289 11.03 14.58 -7.34
CA TYR A 289 10.19 15.50 -6.59
C TYR A 289 9.10 16.05 -7.49
N TRP A 290 7.91 16.22 -6.94
CA TRP A 290 6.86 17.01 -7.54
C TRP A 290 6.16 17.92 -6.53
N GLY A 291 5.63 19.04 -7.01
CA GLY A 291 4.89 20.01 -6.22
C GLY A 291 5.51 21.40 -6.20
N HIS A 292 4.78 22.36 -5.64
CA HIS A 292 5.25 23.73 -5.53
C HIS A 292 6.32 23.85 -4.42
N HIS A 293 7.55 24.13 -4.82
CA HIS A 293 8.55 24.67 -3.92
C HIS A 293 7.95 25.95 -3.28
N ASN A 294 7.89 26.01 -1.95
CA ASN A 294 7.54 27.19 -1.13
C ASN A 294 6.14 27.29 -0.50
N LEU A 295 5.29 26.27 -0.53
CA LEU A 295 4.04 26.31 0.26
C LEU A 295 4.10 25.36 1.48
N LYS A 296 4.01 25.92 2.69
CA LYS A 296 3.62 25.16 3.89
C LYS A 296 2.28 24.50 3.58
N GLY A 297 2.28 23.18 3.40
CA GLY A 297 1.08 22.42 2.99
C GLY A 297 0.86 22.26 1.48
N GLY A 298 1.83 22.64 0.64
CA GLY A 298 1.77 22.39 -0.80
C GLY A 298 1.74 20.90 -1.11
N GLY A 299 0.75 20.45 -1.89
CA GLY A 299 0.52 19.06 -2.26
C GLY A 299 1.60 18.52 -3.21
N GLY A 300 2.79 18.26 -2.68
CA GLY A 300 3.93 17.67 -3.37
C GLY A 300 4.50 16.48 -2.61
N GLY A 301 5.34 15.69 -3.28
CA GLY A 301 5.97 14.50 -2.73
C GLY A 301 7.29 14.18 -3.38
N THR A 302 8.11 13.39 -2.69
CA THR A 302 9.27 12.73 -3.28
C THR A 302 8.99 11.26 -3.47
N HIS A 303 9.63 10.69 -4.47
CA HIS A 303 9.55 9.27 -4.86
C HIS A 303 10.92 8.82 -5.36
N THR A 304 11.21 7.54 -5.22
CA THR A 304 12.40 6.93 -5.83
C THR A 304 12.07 6.48 -7.24
N VAL A 305 12.83 6.94 -8.24
CA VAL A 305 12.64 6.57 -9.65
C VAL A 305 13.91 5.94 -10.20
N LEU A 306 13.78 4.69 -10.65
CA LEU A 306 14.86 3.87 -11.18
C LEU A 306 14.49 3.38 -12.58
N THR A 307 15.47 3.15 -13.44
CA THR A 307 15.19 2.51 -14.74
C THR A 307 14.77 1.06 -14.55
N ALA A 308 14.07 0.51 -15.54
CA ALA A 308 14.01 -0.92 -15.76
C ALA A 308 15.42 -1.53 -15.95
#